data_AF-A7SCV4-F1
#
_entry.id   AF-A7SCV4-F1
#
_cell.length_a   1.000
_cell.length_b   1.000
_cell.length_c   1.000
_cell.angle_alpha   90.00
_cell.angle_beta   90.00
_cell.angle_gamma   90.00
#
_symmetry.space_group_name_H-M   'P 1'
#
loop_
_entity.id
_entity.type
_entity.pdbx_description
1 polymer ?
#
loop_
_entity_poly.entity_id
_entity_poly.type
_entity_poly.pdbx_seq_one_letter_code
_entity_poly.pdbx_strand_id
1 'polypeptide(L)' 'ICDLPAEAGSCDGHMPLYFHNSTSGLCEKFHYSGCEGNANRFPTMRKCQRKCMKGQ' A
#
# COMPACT_ATOMS: atom_id res chain seq x y z
N ILE A 1 6.52 -0.31 -8.10
CA ILE A 1 5.84 -0.62 -6.83
C ILE A 1 5.25 0.66 -6.25
N CYS A 2 6.07 1.67 -5.96
CA CYS A 2 5.61 2.88 -5.28
C CYS A 2 4.64 3.75 -6.10
N ASP A 3 4.61 3.56 -7.42
CA ASP A 3 3.71 4.28 -8.33
C ASP A 3 2.52 3.43 -8.81
N LEU A 4 2.35 2.22 -8.27
CA LEU A 4 1.19 1.38 -8.59
C LEU A 4 -0.03 1.88 -7.79
N PRO A 5 -1.26 1.75 -8.33
CA PRO A 5 -2.46 2.10 -7.58
C PRO A 5 -2.64 1.20 -6.35
N ALA A 6 -3.37 1.66 -5.35
CA ALA A 6 -3.85 0.78 -4.29
C ALA A 6 -4.90 -0.18 -4.88
N GLU A 7 -4.66 -1.49 -4.78
CA GLU A 7 -5.63 -2.50 -5.22
C GLU A 7 -6.08 -3.34 -4.04
N ALA A 8 -7.36 -3.21 -3.70
CA ALA A 8 -7.99 -4.01 -2.63
C ALA A 8 -8.13 -5.49 -3.03
N GLY A 9 -8.39 -5.78 -4.31
CA GLY A 9 -8.79 -7.11 -4.78
C GLY A 9 -10.26 -7.43 -4.51
N SER A 10 -10.73 -8.56 -5.02
CA SER A 10 -12.17 -8.90 -5.04
C SER A 10 -12.64 -9.93 -4.00
N CYS A 11 -11.80 -10.29 -3.02
CA CYS A 11 -12.19 -11.18 -1.92
C CYS A 11 -13.01 -10.46 -0.81
N ASP A 12 -13.45 -11.20 0.21
CA ASP A 12 -14.25 -10.68 1.34
C ASP A 12 -13.43 -10.32 2.59
N GLY A 13 -12.10 -10.30 2.50
CA GLY A 13 -11.25 -9.90 3.61
C GLY A 13 -11.29 -8.40 3.87
N HIS A 14 -10.90 -8.00 5.09
CA HIS A 14 -10.82 -6.59 5.45
C HIS A 14 -9.55 -6.33 6.26
N MET A 15 -8.40 -6.36 5.57
CA MET A 15 -7.09 -6.23 6.20
C MET A 15 -6.55 -4.81 6.04
N PRO A 16 -6.31 -4.07 7.15
CA PRO A 16 -5.69 -2.77 7.08
C PRO A 16 -4.21 -2.90 6.70
N LEU A 17 -3.86 -2.42 5.51
CA LEU A 17 -2.50 -2.35 4.99
C LEU A 17 -2.15 -0.91 4.62
N TYR A 18 -0.91 -0.70 4.18
CA TYR A 18 -0.39 0.59 3.75
C TYR A 18 0.05 0.52 2.29
N PHE A 19 -0.23 1.55 1.51
CA PHE A 19 0.28 1.71 0.15
C PHE A 19 0.98 3.06 0.03
N HIS A 20 1.86 3.21 -0.96
CA HIS A 20 2.42 4.51 -1.29
C HIS A 20 1.50 5.23 -2.26
N ASN A 21 1.01 6.41 -1.89
CA ASN A 21 0.24 7.28 -2.75
C ASN A 21 1.20 8.24 -3.47
N SER A 22 1.39 8.03 -4.77
CA SER A 22 2.26 8.86 -5.60
C SER A 22 1.74 10.30 -5.77
N THR A 23 0.44 10.54 -5.54
CA THR A 23 -0.16 11.89 -5.61
C THR A 23 0.20 12.72 -4.38
N SER A 24 0.13 12.14 -3.18
CA SER A 24 0.50 12.82 -1.93
C SER A 24 1.99 12.68 -1.62
N GLY A 25 2.68 11.70 -2.21
CA GLY A 25 4.05 11.31 -1.89
C GLY A 25 4.17 10.62 -0.51
N LEU A 26 3.06 10.18 0.06
CA LEU A 26 2.99 9.62 1.41
C LEU A 26 2.53 8.16 1.40
N CYS A 27 2.89 7.46 2.46
CA CYS A 27 2.32 6.15 2.75
C CYS A 27 0.99 6.30 3.48
N GLU A 28 -0.08 5.75 2.91
CA GLU A 28 -1.46 5.89 3.41
C GLU A 28 -2.08 4.52 3.68
N LYS A 29 -3.08 4.47 4.56
CA LYS A 29 -3.79 3.23 4.90
C LYS A 29 -4.83 2.91 3.84
N PHE A 30 -5.00 1.63 3.54
CA PHE A 30 -6.11 1.12 2.74
C PHE A 30 -6.54 -0.27 3.23
N HIS A 31 -7.70 -0.74 2.76
CA HIS A 31 -8.19 -2.08 3.06
C HIS A 31 -7.88 -3.02 1.89
N TYR A 32 -7.20 -4.12 2.22
CA TYR A 32 -6.92 -5.19 1.29
C TYR A 32 -7.87 -6.36 1.56
N SER A 33 -8.48 -6.84 0.49
CA SER A 33 -9.50 -7.88 0.49
C SER A 33 -8.94 -9.28 0.72
N GLY A 34 -7.61 -9.44 0.65
CA GLY A 34 -6.93 -10.71 0.96
C GLY A 34 -6.52 -11.55 -0.23
N CYS A 35 -6.93 -11.20 -1.43
CA CYS A 35 -6.45 -11.79 -2.67
C CYS A 35 -6.21 -10.74 -3.75
N GLU A 36 -5.53 -11.16 -4.82
CA GLU A 36 -5.25 -10.32 -5.99
C GLU A 36 -4.48 -9.02 -5.65
N GLY A 37 -4.76 -7.96 -6.40
CA GLY A 37 -4.07 -6.67 -6.34
C GLY A 37 -2.58 -6.77 -6.65
N ASN A 38 -1.84 -5.75 -6.23
CA ASN A 38 -0.45 -5.59 -6.59
C ASN A 38 0.49 -5.45 -5.39
N ALA A 39 1.79 -5.29 -5.68
CA ALA A 39 2.85 -5.23 -4.68
C ALA A 39 2.93 -3.92 -3.89
N ASN A 40 2.15 -2.87 -4.23
CA ASN A 40 2.06 -1.63 -3.44
C ASN A 40 1.16 -1.81 -2.21
N ARG A 41 1.51 -2.81 -1.40
CA ARG A 41 0.85 -3.13 -0.15
C ARG A 41 1.88 -3.54 0.87
N PHE A 42 1.85 -2.91 2.03
CA PHE A 42 2.82 -3.10 3.09
C PHE A 42 2.08 -3.31 4.42
N PRO A 43 2.55 -4.24 5.27
CA PRO A 43 1.87 -4.53 6.54
C PRO A 43 2.11 -3.45 7.60
N THR A 44 3.06 -2.54 7.40
CA THR A 44 3.32 -1.43 8.33
C THR A 44 3.72 -0.17 7.59
N MET A 45 3.36 0.98 8.17
CA MET A 45 3.77 2.31 7.70
C MET A 45 5.28 2.37 7.47
N ARG A 46 6.08 1.96 8.46
CA ARG A 46 7.54 1.95 8.37
C ARG A 46 8.09 1.09 7.22
N LYS A 47 7.42 0.00 6.84
CA LYS A 47 7.84 -0.81 5.68
C LYS A 47 7.55 -0.08 4.37
N CYS A 48 6.38 0.55 4.24
CA CYS A 48 6.05 1.40 3.10
C CYS A 48 7.04 2.55 2.96
N GLN A 49 7.25 3.32 4.03
CA GLN A 49 8.14 4.48 4.05
C GLN A 49 9.56 4.08 3.66
N ARG A 50 10.14 3.06 4.30
CA ARG A 50 11.49 2.59 3.94
C ARG A 50 11.61 2.10 2.50
N LYS A 51 10.53 1.61 1.90
CA LYS A 51 10.55 1.10 0.52
C LYS A 51 10.41 2.22 -0.51
N CYS A 52 9.52 3.17 -0.25
CA CYS A 52 9.04 4.15 -1.23
C CYS A 52 9.42 5.60 -0.93
N MET A 53 9.62 5.94 0.33
CA MET A 53 10.10 7.27 0.73
C MET A 53 11.62 7.19 0.92
N LYS A 54 12.37 7.40 -0.18
CA LYS A 54 13.83 7.58 -0.12
C LYS A 54 14.12 9.08 -0.17
N GLY A 55 14.62 9.64 0.92
CA GLY A 55 15.07 11.03 0.97
C GLY A 55 14.60 11.77 2.22
N GLN A 56 15.34 11.60 3.31
CA GLN A 56 15.73 12.70 4.19
C GLN A 56 17.26 12.75 4.15
#